data_AF-A0A7W5QQ69-F1
#
_entry.id   AF-A0A7W5QQ69-F1
#
_cell.length_a   1.000
_cell.length_b   1.000
_cell.length_c   1.000
_cell.angle_alpha   90.00
_cell.angle_beta   90.00
_cell.angle_gamma   90.00
#
_symmetry.space_group_name_H-M   'P 1'
#
loop_
_entity.id
_entity.type
_entity.pdbx_description
1 polymer ?
#
loop_
_entity_poly.entity_id
_entity_poly.type
_entity_poly.pdbx_seq_one_letter_code
_entity_poly.pdbx_strand_id
1 'polypeptide(L)'
;MSTMQRGTLSFRITVLLVGSFVLLQLAVFALTWTPGRDEPSGGGGLPSVAQVRAMVDLIAAVPPPRRVAVAKAFDGALYHVLVEGGPLPPTAQSAQAMNIGRVYSRGLPGYRLSVTGRAARFRRLARLNPWPGWMSDPLAIHVTLGGDQPAMLTIESQPSQPVRTLLRQRAALLGVGGIAALVALAFAVRATTQPMARLARDIRTYRGEPDSPDLAVAGSPELRELAQAYNEMKGRITELMAERTRVLAAIAHDMRTYITRIRLRAEFIDDAEQRERAARDLDEMAALLEDTLLLARAEASRAGMRRSLDLAAELRRAVEIHQEMGDAVVLSLSVERASVVAAPLAVRRTLTNLIDNGLRHGTQVVLSLCEDRGRWRIDISDDGPGIAADKLSGLGQPFGRIDPSRDRSAGGGAGLGLAIVRALITAQDGEIAFANRDKGGFLVSIWLPASL
;
A
#
# COMPACT_ATOMS: atom_id res chain seq x y z
N MET A 1 6.04 -9.68 20.36
CA MET A 1 6.98 -9.13 19.37
C MET A 1 6.69 -9.56 17.91
N SER A 2 5.48 -10.02 17.55
CA SER A 2 5.19 -10.58 16.22
C SER A 2 4.15 -9.83 15.36
N THR A 3 3.59 -8.71 15.83
CA THR A 3 2.55 -7.97 15.08
C THR A 3 3.03 -6.70 14.39
N MET A 4 4.28 -6.25 14.62
CA MET A 4 4.83 -5.03 14.01
C MET A 4 5.41 -5.21 12.59
N GLN A 5 5.51 -6.44 12.07
CA GLN A 5 6.17 -6.69 10.78
C GLN A 5 5.30 -6.42 9.53
N ARG A 6 3.98 -6.22 9.66
CA ARG A 6 3.07 -5.98 8.51
C ARG A 6 2.80 -4.50 8.17
N GLY A 7 3.57 -3.57 8.75
CA GLY A 7 3.52 -2.16 8.33
C GLY A 7 4.33 -1.91 7.06
N THR A 8 3.75 -1.22 6.08
CA THR A 8 4.47 -0.73 4.88
C THR A 8 5.70 0.11 5.29
N LEU A 9 6.73 0.21 4.44
CA LEU A 9 7.94 1.01 4.70
C LEU A 9 7.58 2.43 5.18
N SER A 10 6.55 3.03 4.57
CA SER A 10 5.98 4.32 4.95
C SER A 10 5.50 4.34 6.41
N PHE A 11 4.79 3.31 6.89
CA PHE A 11 4.34 3.22 8.28
C PHE A 11 5.51 3.18 9.26
N ARG A 12 6.57 2.42 8.96
CA ARG A 12 7.76 2.33 9.84
C ARG A 12 8.49 3.67 9.93
N ILE A 13 8.65 4.37 8.80
CA ILE A 13 9.26 5.70 8.77
C ILE A 13 8.40 6.70 9.55
N THR A 14 7.09 6.67 9.39
CA THR A 14 6.17 7.53 10.15
C THR A 14 6.26 7.28 11.66
N VAL A 15 6.30 6.01 12.09
CA VAL A 15 6.44 5.66 13.52
C VAL A 15 7.78 6.14 14.09
N LEU A 16 8.89 5.94 13.34
CA LEU A 16 10.20 6.43 13.75
C LEU A 16 10.24 7.96 13.85
N LEU A 17 9.58 8.65 12.93
CA LEU A 17 9.46 10.11 12.92
C LEU A 17 8.70 10.66 14.11
N VAL A 18 7.51 10.13 14.35
CA VAL A 18 6.70 10.52 15.51
C VAL A 18 7.47 10.22 16.80
N GLY A 19 8.13 9.06 16.86
CA GLY A 19 9.01 8.69 17.98
C GLY A 19 10.16 9.68 18.20
N SER A 20 10.90 10.06 17.14
CA SER A 20 12.03 10.99 17.24
C SER A 20 11.59 12.40 17.63
N PHE A 21 10.42 12.84 17.15
CA PHE A 21 9.84 14.12 17.55
C PHE A 21 9.45 14.13 19.03
N VAL A 22 8.79 13.08 19.52
CA VAL A 22 8.44 12.97 20.94
C VAL A 22 9.72 12.98 21.80
N LEU A 23 10.75 12.24 21.38
CA LEU A 23 12.06 12.25 22.04
C LEU A 23 12.72 13.62 22.03
N LEU A 24 12.68 14.35 20.91
CA LEU A 24 13.22 15.71 20.81
C LEU A 24 12.47 16.68 21.73
N GLN A 25 11.14 16.58 21.81
CA GLN A 25 10.35 17.40 22.74
C GLN A 25 10.70 17.10 24.20
N LEU A 26 10.88 15.82 24.55
CA LEU A 26 11.35 15.42 25.87
C LEU A 26 12.77 15.93 26.17
N ALA A 27 13.66 15.92 25.17
CA ALA A 27 15.03 16.43 25.30
C ALA A 27 15.08 17.95 25.45
N VAL A 28 14.29 18.70 24.66
CA VAL A 28 14.14 20.16 24.81
C VAL A 28 13.58 20.49 26.19
N PHE A 29 12.57 19.74 26.64
CA PHE A 29 12.03 19.86 28.00
C PHE A 29 13.11 19.59 29.07
N ALA A 30 13.94 18.57 28.89
CA ALA A 30 15.06 18.27 29.78
C ALA A 30 16.23 19.29 29.70
N LEU A 31 16.45 19.94 28.57
CA LEU A 31 17.49 20.99 28.41
C LEU A 31 17.05 22.33 29.00
N THR A 32 15.76 22.62 28.90
CA THR A 32 15.11 23.77 29.55
C THR A 32 14.83 23.53 31.03
N TRP A 33 14.94 22.29 31.49
CA TRP A 33 14.96 21.93 32.88
C TRP A 33 16.27 22.42 33.50
N THR A 34 16.23 23.57 34.15
CA THR A 34 17.28 23.98 35.08
C THR A 34 16.93 23.42 36.46
N PRO A 35 17.66 22.40 36.97
CA PRO A 35 17.59 22.10 38.39
C PRO A 35 18.04 23.38 39.10
N GLY A 36 17.29 23.85 40.10
CA GLY A 36 17.78 24.87 41.00
C GLY A 36 19.07 24.33 41.62
N ARG A 37 20.23 24.76 41.11
CA ARG A 37 21.51 24.41 41.70
C ARG A 37 21.49 25.03 43.09
N ASP A 38 21.60 24.19 44.10
CA ASP A 38 21.88 24.60 45.47
C ASP A 38 23.25 25.27 45.50
N GLU A 39 23.34 26.51 45.02
CA GLU A 39 24.44 27.37 45.40
C GLU A 39 24.33 27.61 46.92
N PRO A 40 25.44 27.58 47.67
CA PRO A 40 25.44 27.91 49.09
C PRO A 40 24.97 29.36 49.39
N SER A 41 24.74 30.16 48.35
CA SER A 41 24.16 31.50 48.36
C SER A 41 22.70 31.51 47.90
N GLY A 42 21.76 31.24 48.81
CA GLY A 42 20.32 31.54 48.62
C GLY A 42 19.59 30.73 47.56
N GLY A 43 19.18 29.51 47.91
CA GLY A 43 18.34 28.68 47.04
C GLY A 43 16.90 29.23 46.89
N GLY A 44 16.27 28.97 45.74
CA GLY A 44 14.84 29.19 45.53
C GLY A 44 14.42 30.60 45.07
N GLY A 45 15.35 31.42 44.57
CA GLY A 45 15.06 32.80 44.14
C GLY A 45 15.17 33.84 45.27
N LEU A 46 15.74 33.46 46.41
CA LEU A 46 16.01 34.34 47.55
C LEU A 46 17.42 34.97 47.45
N PRO A 47 17.62 36.19 47.98
CA PRO A 47 18.92 36.86 47.97
C PRO A 47 19.96 36.15 48.84
N SER A 48 21.25 36.32 48.54
CA SER A 48 22.30 35.64 49.31
C SER A 48 22.30 36.05 50.78
N VAL A 49 22.86 35.22 51.65
CA VAL A 49 22.96 35.51 53.10
C VAL A 49 23.61 36.87 53.37
N ALA A 50 24.67 37.20 52.62
CA ALA A 50 25.36 38.48 52.75
C ALA A 50 24.48 39.66 52.31
N GLN A 51 23.68 39.49 51.25
CA GLN A 51 22.72 40.49 50.81
C GLN A 51 21.62 40.71 51.84
N VAL A 52 21.04 39.63 52.40
CA VAL A 52 20.03 39.74 53.46
C VAL A 52 20.58 40.46 54.67
N ARG A 53 21.84 40.16 55.08
CA ARG A 53 22.50 40.87 56.18
C ARG A 53 22.58 42.37 55.90
N ALA A 54 23.09 42.75 54.73
CA ALA A 54 23.20 44.15 54.34
C ALA A 54 21.84 44.85 54.29
N MET A 55 20.79 44.18 53.81
CA MET A 55 19.43 44.71 53.80
C MET A 55 18.90 44.95 55.22
N VAL A 56 19.09 43.98 56.12
CA VAL A 56 18.67 44.09 57.53
C VAL A 56 19.40 45.24 58.22
N ASP A 57 20.72 45.33 58.05
CA ASP A 57 21.55 46.36 58.68
C ASP A 57 21.18 47.77 58.17
N LEU A 58 20.97 47.94 56.85
CA LEU A 58 20.58 49.21 56.25
C LEU A 58 19.16 49.63 56.63
N ILE A 59 18.21 48.70 56.72
CA ILE A 59 16.82 49.00 57.09
C ILE A 59 16.72 49.29 58.60
N ALA A 60 17.50 48.59 59.43
CA ALA A 60 17.55 48.83 60.88
C ALA A 60 18.10 50.24 61.21
N ALA A 61 19.07 50.73 60.45
CA ALA A 61 19.68 52.05 60.62
C ALA A 61 18.76 53.23 60.26
N VAL A 62 17.65 52.97 59.57
CA VAL A 62 16.71 54.01 59.08
C VAL A 62 15.54 54.20 60.08
N PRO A 63 15.08 55.44 60.35
CA PRO A 63 13.94 55.69 61.22
C PRO A 63 12.67 54.94 60.76
N PRO A 64 11.82 54.45 61.70
CA PRO A 64 10.63 53.66 61.39
C PRO A 64 9.76 54.14 60.21
N PRO A 65 9.43 55.44 60.06
CA PRO A 65 8.56 55.90 58.96
C PRO A 65 9.18 55.78 57.57
N ARG A 66 10.52 55.63 57.46
CA ARG A 66 11.22 55.51 56.17
C ARG A 66 11.63 54.08 55.83
N ARG A 67 11.49 53.12 56.75
CA ARG A 67 11.89 51.71 56.54
C ARG A 67 11.15 51.06 55.38
N VAL A 68 9.85 51.33 55.23
CA VAL A 68 9.03 50.79 54.12
C VAL A 68 9.51 51.30 52.76
N ALA A 69 9.92 52.57 52.67
CA ALA A 69 10.42 53.15 51.43
C ALA A 69 11.78 52.56 51.02
N VAL A 70 12.66 52.33 52.00
CA VAL A 70 13.97 51.71 51.78
C VAL A 70 13.82 50.22 51.43
N ALA A 71 12.90 49.50 52.08
CA ALA A 71 12.58 48.12 51.73
C ALA A 71 12.11 47.98 50.27
N LYS A 72 11.23 48.87 49.81
CA LYS A 72 10.79 48.93 48.40
C LYS A 72 11.93 49.16 47.41
N ALA A 73 13.01 49.84 47.80
CA ALA A 73 14.17 50.06 46.94
C ALA A 73 14.99 48.78 46.69
N PHE A 74 14.86 47.78 47.56
CA PHE A 74 15.45 46.45 47.41
C PHE A 74 14.53 45.45 46.70
N ASP A 75 13.33 45.86 46.29
CA ASP A 75 12.41 45.02 45.53
C ASP A 75 12.99 44.70 44.15
N GLY A 76 12.96 43.43 43.74
CA GLY A 76 13.72 42.93 42.60
C GLY A 76 12.94 41.96 41.71
N ALA A 77 13.57 41.57 40.61
CA ALA A 77 12.96 40.64 39.63
C ALA A 77 12.74 39.21 40.16
N LEU A 78 13.34 38.87 41.31
CA LEU A 78 13.35 37.52 41.90
C LEU A 78 12.69 37.46 43.28
N TYR A 79 12.55 38.57 44.00
CA TYR A 79 11.99 38.59 45.35
C TYR A 79 11.36 39.94 45.69
N HIS A 80 10.29 39.91 46.48
CA HIS A 80 9.67 41.08 47.11
C HIS A 80 10.22 41.30 48.52
N VAL A 81 10.45 42.55 48.88
CA VAL A 81 10.95 42.94 50.21
C VAL A 81 9.90 43.82 50.90
N LEU A 82 9.36 43.32 52.00
CA LEU A 82 8.28 43.93 52.77
C LEU A 82 8.75 44.17 54.21
N VAL A 83 8.32 45.26 54.82
CA VAL A 83 8.53 45.53 56.25
C VAL A 83 7.17 45.62 56.92
N GLU A 84 6.91 44.71 57.84
CA GLU A 84 5.63 44.57 58.54
C GLU A 84 5.84 44.63 60.05
N GLY A 85 4.87 45.20 60.78
CA GLY A 85 4.84 45.14 62.23
C GLY A 85 4.11 43.89 62.70
N GLY A 86 4.70 43.13 63.63
CA GLY A 86 4.07 41.93 64.18
C GLY A 86 5.06 40.87 64.68
N PRO A 87 4.56 39.82 65.37
CA PRO A 87 5.39 38.69 65.77
C PRO A 87 5.84 37.87 64.56
N LEU A 88 6.99 37.22 64.67
CA LEU A 88 7.48 36.27 63.65
C LEU A 88 6.44 35.17 63.42
N PRO A 89 6.07 34.88 62.16
CA PRO A 89 5.21 33.75 61.86
C PRO A 89 5.89 32.42 62.25
N PRO A 90 5.13 31.37 62.56
CA PRO A 90 5.71 30.08 62.90
C PRO A 90 6.51 29.51 61.72
N THR A 91 7.71 29.00 62.00
CA THR A 91 8.59 28.38 61.00
C THR A 91 7.86 27.26 60.27
N ALA A 92 7.85 27.28 58.94
CA ALA A 92 7.12 26.31 58.14
C ALA A 92 7.74 24.90 58.20
N GLN A 93 6.89 23.89 58.05
CA GLN A 93 7.23 22.47 58.16
C GLN A 93 7.74 21.83 56.85
N SER A 94 7.96 22.61 55.78
CA SER A 94 8.45 22.05 54.53
C SER A 94 9.96 21.76 54.62
N ALA A 95 10.39 20.59 54.12
CA ALA A 95 11.80 20.19 54.17
C ALA A 95 12.73 21.22 53.49
N GLN A 96 12.22 21.89 52.47
CA GLN A 96 12.93 22.96 51.76
C GLN A 96 13.06 24.23 52.63
N ALA A 97 11.98 24.70 53.27
CA ALA A 97 12.04 25.85 54.18
C ALA A 97 12.95 25.59 55.39
N MET A 98 12.97 24.35 55.90
CA MET A 98 13.87 23.96 56.99
C MET A 98 15.35 23.96 56.57
N ASN A 99 15.67 23.47 55.37
CA ASN A 99 17.05 23.51 54.85
C ASN A 99 17.53 24.94 54.65
N ILE A 100 16.70 25.76 54.01
CA ILE A 100 16.99 27.17 53.78
C ILE A 100 17.13 27.91 55.12
N GLY A 101 16.19 27.70 56.05
CA GLY A 101 16.25 28.27 57.40
C GLY A 101 17.57 27.97 58.11
N ARG A 102 18.11 26.75 57.98
CA ARG A 102 19.43 26.38 58.54
C ARG A 102 20.59 27.13 57.91
N VAL A 103 20.55 27.41 56.60
CA VAL A 103 21.59 28.17 55.89
C VAL A 103 21.58 29.63 56.34
N TYR A 104 20.41 30.27 56.36
CA TYR A 104 20.29 31.67 56.77
C TYR A 104 20.53 31.86 58.27
N SER A 105 20.14 30.92 59.14
CA SER A 105 20.37 31.02 60.58
C SER A 105 21.85 30.93 60.95
N ARG A 106 22.64 30.13 60.24
CA ARG A 106 24.11 30.11 60.38
C ARG A 106 24.75 31.39 59.87
N GLY A 107 24.14 31.97 58.85
CA GLY A 107 24.60 33.15 58.17
C GLY A 107 24.26 34.50 58.82
N LEU A 108 23.31 34.53 59.75
CA LEU A 108 22.84 35.75 60.44
C LEU A 108 22.86 35.55 61.97
N PRO A 109 24.04 35.39 62.59
CA PRO A 109 24.13 35.23 64.04
C PRO A 109 23.63 36.50 64.73
N GLY A 110 22.70 36.36 65.68
CA GLY A 110 22.14 37.46 66.47
C GLY A 110 20.75 37.95 66.04
N TYR A 111 20.26 37.55 64.86
CA TYR A 111 18.91 37.86 64.40
C TYR A 111 17.95 36.68 64.62
N ARG A 112 16.72 36.95 65.08
CA ARG A 112 15.65 35.94 65.07
C ARG A 112 15.03 35.89 63.67
N LEU A 113 14.99 34.69 63.08
CA LEU A 113 14.42 34.47 61.77
C LEU A 113 13.47 33.28 61.73
N SER A 114 12.47 33.35 60.86
CA SER A 114 11.57 32.25 60.52
C SER A 114 11.45 32.17 59.00
N VAL A 115 11.46 30.96 58.45
CA VAL A 115 11.23 30.76 57.01
C VAL A 115 9.85 30.12 56.84
N THR A 116 9.00 30.73 56.02
CA THR A 116 7.71 30.18 55.64
C THR A 116 7.74 29.67 54.20
N GLY A 117 6.93 28.66 53.91
CA GLY A 117 6.77 28.09 52.58
C GLY A 117 5.58 27.15 52.58
N ARG A 118 4.73 27.20 51.55
CA ARG A 118 3.60 26.26 51.43
C ARG A 118 4.11 24.85 51.08
N ALA A 119 3.36 23.84 51.54
CA ALA A 119 3.69 22.46 51.24
C ALA A 119 3.33 22.15 49.78
N ALA A 120 4.30 21.61 49.04
CA ALA A 120 4.14 21.28 47.62
C ALA A 120 2.82 20.53 47.35
N ARG A 121 2.06 21.01 46.35
CA ARG A 121 0.72 20.51 45.95
C ARG A 121 0.64 18.99 45.75
N PHE A 122 1.77 18.32 45.52
CA PHE A 122 1.88 16.86 45.33
C PHE A 122 2.87 16.22 46.32
N ARG A 123 2.44 16.04 47.57
CA ARG A 123 3.27 15.52 48.69
C ARG A 123 3.92 14.14 48.46
N ARG A 124 3.36 13.28 47.59
CA ARG A 124 3.93 11.94 47.27
C ARG A 124 5.10 12.00 46.28
N LEU A 125 5.04 12.87 45.27
CA LEU A 125 6.13 13.03 44.31
C LEU A 125 7.18 14.06 44.75
N ALA A 126 6.89 14.89 45.75
CA ALA A 126 7.84 15.85 46.33
C ALA A 126 9.09 15.20 46.97
N ARG A 127 9.07 13.90 47.26
CA ARG A 127 10.25 13.14 47.72
C ARG A 127 11.30 12.93 46.63
N LEU A 128 10.88 13.00 45.36
CA LEU A 128 11.74 12.95 44.19
C LEU A 128 12.07 14.39 43.78
N ASN A 129 12.92 15.05 44.55
CA ASN A 129 13.55 16.32 44.18
C ASN A 129 14.43 16.04 42.93
N PRO A 130 14.46 16.87 41.85
CA PRO A 130 14.21 18.32 41.82
C PRO A 130 13.05 18.76 40.91
N TRP A 131 12.07 19.50 41.44
CA TRP A 131 11.00 20.09 40.62
C TRP A 131 11.42 21.47 40.07
N PRO A 132 10.90 21.91 38.91
CA PRO A 132 11.20 23.24 38.37
C PRO A 132 10.79 24.36 39.34
N GLY A 133 11.66 25.36 39.56
CA GLY A 133 11.45 26.42 40.56
C GLY A 133 10.23 27.33 40.36
N TRP A 134 9.56 27.24 39.20
CA TRP A 134 8.27 27.90 38.96
C TRP A 134 7.05 27.09 39.44
N MET A 135 7.26 25.82 39.83
CA MET A 135 6.26 24.95 40.47
C MET A 135 6.45 24.82 41.98
N SER A 136 7.58 25.26 42.54
CA SER A 136 7.74 25.37 44.00
C SER A 136 6.94 26.55 44.53
N ASP A 137 6.22 26.33 45.62
CA ASP A 137 5.49 27.39 46.31
C ASP A 137 6.44 28.53 46.72
N PRO A 138 5.97 29.80 46.75
CA PRO A 138 6.81 30.92 47.16
C PRO A 138 7.32 30.70 48.60
N LEU A 139 8.62 30.86 48.76
CA LEU A 139 9.32 30.82 50.04
C LEU A 139 9.46 32.26 50.55
N ALA A 140 9.22 32.46 51.84
CA ALA A 140 9.44 33.76 52.48
C ALA A 140 10.37 33.62 53.67
N ILE A 141 11.38 34.49 53.75
CA ILE A 141 12.26 34.62 54.90
C ILE A 141 11.80 35.84 55.69
N HIS A 142 11.54 35.66 56.97
CA HIS A 142 11.20 36.73 57.90
C HIS A 142 12.35 36.92 58.90
N VAL A 143 12.84 38.15 59.05
CA VAL A 143 13.93 38.51 59.97
C VAL A 143 13.49 39.66 60.87
N THR A 144 13.70 39.56 62.18
CA THR A 144 13.35 40.64 63.12
C THR A 144 14.31 41.81 63.02
N LEU A 145 13.77 43.03 62.92
CA LEU A 145 14.52 44.28 63.01
C LEU A 145 14.55 44.73 64.48
N GLY A 146 15.74 44.87 65.06
CA GLY A 146 15.88 45.36 66.44
C GLY A 146 15.44 46.82 66.60
N GLY A 147 14.84 47.15 67.74
CA GLY A 147 14.41 48.50 68.11
C GLY A 147 13.24 48.53 69.10
N ASP A 148 12.83 49.73 69.51
CA ASP A 148 11.73 49.99 70.47
C ASP A 148 10.33 49.61 69.93
N GLN A 149 10.22 49.37 68.62
CA GLN A 149 9.02 48.84 67.96
C GLN A 149 9.37 47.54 67.21
N PRO A 150 8.69 46.41 67.47
CA PRO A 150 8.94 45.16 66.77
C PRO A 150 8.47 45.24 65.32
N ALA A 151 9.42 45.27 64.38
CA ALA A 151 9.18 45.14 62.95
C ALA A 151 9.94 43.93 62.40
N MET A 152 9.42 43.31 61.35
CA MET A 152 10.08 42.22 60.64
C MET A 152 10.26 42.57 59.16
N LEU A 153 11.41 42.18 58.63
CA LEU A 153 11.72 42.19 57.21
C LEU A 153 11.29 40.85 56.61
N THR A 154 10.31 40.88 55.72
CA THR A 154 9.83 39.72 54.97
C THR A 154 10.39 39.78 53.55
N ILE A 155 11.10 38.74 53.13
CA ILE A 155 11.65 38.58 51.77
C ILE A 155 10.96 37.40 51.14
N GLU A 156 10.06 37.63 50.19
CA GLU A 156 9.29 36.60 49.50
C GLU A 156 9.86 36.32 48.12
N SER A 157 10.19 35.07 47.80
CA SER A 157 10.62 34.66 46.46
C SER A 157 9.46 34.84 45.46
N GLN A 158 9.71 35.51 44.34
CA GLN A 158 8.76 35.65 43.24
C GLN A 158 9.12 34.71 42.07
N PRO A 159 8.13 34.04 41.47
CA PRO A 159 8.33 33.43 40.16
C PRO A 159 8.46 34.56 39.12
N SER A 160 9.68 34.86 38.67
CA SER A 160 9.94 35.93 37.71
C SER A 160 9.12 35.73 36.43
N GLN A 161 8.07 36.52 36.26
CA GLN A 161 7.22 36.61 35.07
C GLN A 161 8.03 36.72 33.76
N PRO A 162 9.10 37.54 33.65
CA PRO A 162 9.83 37.66 32.39
C PRO A 162 10.56 36.38 31.98
N VAL A 163 11.16 35.65 32.93
CA VAL A 163 11.87 34.38 32.65
C VAL A 163 10.89 33.30 32.22
N ARG A 164 9.72 33.22 32.86
CA ARG A 164 8.67 32.25 32.49
C ARG A 164 8.12 32.54 31.08
N THR A 165 7.94 33.81 30.74
CA THR A 165 7.48 34.22 29.40
C THR A 165 8.52 33.88 28.34
N LEU A 166 9.80 34.16 28.60
CA LEU A 166 10.89 33.81 27.67
C LEU A 166 11.02 32.30 27.46
N LEU A 167 10.94 31.50 28.54
CA LEU A 167 10.99 30.04 28.45
C LEU A 167 9.78 29.47 27.69
N ARG A 168 8.57 29.98 27.95
CA ARG A 168 7.36 29.58 27.20
C ARG A 168 7.44 29.93 25.72
N GLN A 169 7.94 31.12 25.38
CA GLN A 169 8.14 31.54 24.00
C GLN A 169 9.16 30.65 23.28
N ARG A 170 10.29 30.32 23.92
CA ARG A 170 11.30 29.40 23.34
C ARG A 170 10.77 27.98 23.18
N ALA A 171 10.06 27.45 24.17
CA ALA A 171 9.44 26.13 24.08
C ALA A 171 8.38 26.08 22.97
N ALA A 172 7.57 27.12 22.83
CA ALA A 172 6.58 27.22 21.76
C ALA A 172 7.24 27.26 20.36
N LEU A 173 8.30 28.05 20.19
CA LEU A 173 9.05 28.13 18.93
C LEU A 173 9.67 26.77 18.55
N LEU A 174 10.28 26.05 19.49
CA LEU A 174 10.83 24.72 19.27
C LEU A 174 9.74 23.68 18.97
N GLY A 175 8.59 23.79 19.65
CA GLY A 175 7.41 22.97 19.39
C GLY A 175 6.91 23.12 17.95
N VAL A 176 6.67 24.36 17.52
CA VAL A 176 6.21 24.68 16.17
C VAL A 176 7.23 24.24 15.12
N GLY A 177 8.52 24.51 15.33
CA GLY A 177 9.58 24.10 14.41
C GLY A 177 9.65 22.57 14.23
N GLY A 178 9.50 21.81 15.31
CA GLY A 178 9.49 20.35 15.24
C GLY A 178 8.26 19.79 14.52
N ILE A 179 7.07 20.40 14.71
CA ILE A 179 5.86 19.99 13.98
C ILE A 179 6.02 20.28 12.48
N ALA A 180 6.55 21.46 12.12
CA ALA A 180 6.81 21.81 10.73
C ALA A 180 7.80 20.83 10.07
N ALA A 181 8.87 20.43 10.78
CA ALA A 181 9.83 19.43 10.30
C ALA A 181 9.17 18.05 10.09
N LEU A 182 8.30 17.62 11.01
CA LEU A 182 7.54 16.38 10.85
C LEU A 182 6.63 16.40 9.63
N VAL A 183 5.91 17.51 9.41
CA VAL A 183 5.01 17.66 8.26
C VAL A 183 5.82 17.64 6.96
N ALA A 184 6.91 18.38 6.89
CA ALA A 184 7.81 18.41 5.74
C ALA A 184 8.37 17.03 5.41
N LEU A 185 8.79 16.28 6.43
CA LEU A 185 9.35 14.95 6.23
C LEU A 185 8.26 13.90 5.89
N ALA A 186 7.07 13.99 6.49
CA ALA A 186 5.93 13.15 6.10
C ALA A 186 5.52 13.39 4.64
N PHE A 187 5.55 14.65 4.19
CA PHE A 187 5.33 15.02 2.79
C PHE A 187 6.41 14.43 1.89
N ALA A 188 7.69 14.57 2.25
CA ALA A 188 8.81 13.99 1.51
C ALA A 188 8.67 12.47 1.37
N VAL A 189 8.38 11.74 2.46
CA VAL A 189 8.19 10.29 2.44
C VAL A 189 7.03 9.88 1.53
N ARG A 190 5.90 10.60 1.59
CA ARG A 190 4.76 10.34 0.69
C ARG A 190 5.13 10.59 -0.76
N ALA A 191 5.82 11.70 -1.06
CA ALA A 191 6.24 12.05 -2.40
C ALA A 191 7.20 11.02 -3.00
N THR A 192 8.05 10.37 -2.19
CA THR A 192 8.97 9.32 -2.67
C THR A 192 8.30 7.95 -2.77
N THR A 193 7.43 7.58 -1.83
CA THR A 193 6.90 6.20 -1.74
C THR A 193 5.63 5.96 -2.57
N GLN A 194 4.77 6.97 -2.76
CA GLN A 194 3.57 6.83 -3.58
C GLN A 194 3.87 6.47 -5.05
N PRO A 195 4.81 7.14 -5.74
CA PRO A 195 5.13 6.83 -7.13
C PRO A 195 5.62 5.39 -7.31
N MET A 196 6.48 4.90 -6.39
CA MET A 196 6.95 3.51 -6.41
C MET A 196 5.80 2.51 -6.27
N ALA A 197 4.82 2.79 -5.40
CA ALA A 197 3.67 1.91 -5.21
C ALA A 197 2.71 1.91 -6.42
N ARG A 198 2.60 3.04 -7.14
CA ARG A 198 1.85 3.12 -8.41
C ARG A 198 2.56 2.31 -9.49
N LEU A 199 3.86 2.55 -9.69
CA LEU A 199 4.68 1.82 -10.66
C LEU A 199 4.62 0.30 -10.42
N ALA A 200 4.77 -0.14 -9.16
CA ALA A 200 4.68 -1.56 -8.81
C ALA A 200 3.27 -2.17 -8.96
N ARG A 201 2.22 -1.34 -8.99
CA ARG A 201 0.86 -1.79 -9.30
C ARG A 201 0.70 -1.93 -10.80
N ASP A 202 1.13 -0.92 -11.56
CA ASP A 202 1.04 -0.87 -13.01
C ASP A 202 1.81 -2.04 -13.66
N ILE A 203 2.99 -2.36 -13.14
CA ILE A 203 3.78 -3.55 -13.53
C ILE A 203 3.04 -4.86 -13.18
N ARG A 204 2.40 -4.95 -12.01
CA ARG A 204 1.66 -6.17 -11.61
C ARG A 204 0.37 -6.39 -12.40
N THR A 205 -0.23 -5.32 -12.91
CA THR A 205 -1.38 -5.39 -13.80
C THR A 205 -1.00 -5.74 -15.24
N TYR A 206 0.29 -5.67 -15.59
CA TYR A 206 0.75 -6.08 -16.91
C TYR A 206 0.53 -7.59 -17.09
N ARG A 207 -0.45 -7.96 -17.92
CA ARG A 207 -0.81 -9.34 -18.26
C ARG A 207 -0.15 -9.83 -19.56
N GLY A 208 0.99 -9.25 -19.95
CA GLY A 208 1.62 -9.56 -21.24
C GLY A 208 0.83 -9.03 -22.44
N GLU A 209 0.04 -7.97 -22.24
CA GLU A 209 -0.67 -7.30 -23.32
C GLU A 209 0.32 -6.42 -24.11
N PRO A 210 0.56 -6.71 -25.40
CA PRO A 210 1.47 -5.90 -26.21
C PRO A 210 1.05 -4.43 -26.30
N ASP A 211 -0.25 -4.17 -26.19
CA ASP A 211 -0.91 -2.88 -26.44
C ASP A 211 -1.25 -2.10 -25.15
N SER A 212 -0.86 -2.61 -23.97
CA SER A 212 -0.97 -1.80 -22.75
C SER A 212 -0.17 -0.50 -22.94
N PRO A 213 -0.62 0.65 -22.41
CA PRO A 213 0.18 1.87 -22.49
C PRO A 213 1.53 1.69 -21.79
N ASP A 214 2.55 2.38 -22.31
CA ASP A 214 3.86 2.43 -21.66
C ASP A 214 3.76 3.11 -20.30
N LEU A 215 4.66 2.75 -19.38
CA LEU A 215 4.74 3.42 -18.09
C LEU A 215 5.17 4.87 -18.32
N ALA A 216 4.43 5.79 -17.70
CA ALA A 216 4.75 7.21 -17.79
C ALA A 216 6.13 7.48 -17.17
N VAL A 217 7.02 8.08 -17.96
CA VAL A 217 8.38 8.44 -17.52
C VAL A 217 8.31 9.72 -16.69
N ALA A 218 7.89 9.59 -15.43
CA ALA A 218 7.70 10.70 -14.51
C ALA A 218 8.23 10.38 -13.11
N GLY A 219 8.60 11.41 -12.35
CA GLY A 219 9.12 11.28 -10.98
C GLY A 219 10.63 11.52 -10.89
N SER A 220 11.26 10.91 -9.88
CA SER A 220 12.70 11.06 -9.64
C SER A 220 13.54 10.48 -10.80
N PRO A 221 14.82 10.86 -10.95
CA PRO A 221 15.70 10.31 -11.97
C PRO A 221 15.71 8.77 -12.00
N GLU A 222 15.75 8.15 -10.82
CA GLU A 222 15.78 6.68 -10.66
C GLU A 222 14.47 6.04 -11.10
N LEU A 223 13.33 6.68 -10.83
CA LEU A 223 12.02 6.22 -11.29
C LEU A 223 11.87 6.34 -12.81
N ARG A 224 12.41 7.41 -13.40
CA ARG A 224 12.41 7.60 -14.86
C ARG A 224 13.27 6.55 -15.54
N GLU A 225 14.45 6.27 -15.01
CA GLU A 225 15.34 5.22 -15.52
C GLU A 225 14.68 3.84 -15.44
N LEU A 226 14.04 3.51 -14.31
CA LEU A 226 13.32 2.24 -14.17
C LEU A 226 12.12 2.14 -15.13
N ALA A 227 11.36 3.22 -15.30
CA ALA A 227 10.24 3.25 -16.26
C ALA A 227 10.74 3.07 -17.71
N GLN A 228 11.86 3.70 -18.07
CA GLN A 228 12.50 3.52 -19.39
C GLN A 228 12.97 2.09 -19.59
N ALA A 229 13.73 1.52 -18.65
CA ALA A 229 14.22 0.15 -18.72
C ALA A 229 13.06 -0.88 -18.81
N TYR A 230 11.94 -0.62 -18.12
CA TYR A 230 10.74 -1.43 -18.25
C TYR A 230 10.11 -1.33 -19.65
N ASN A 231 9.96 -0.12 -20.17
CA ASN A 231 9.39 0.10 -21.51
C ASN A 231 10.26 -0.55 -22.60
N GLU A 232 11.59 -0.47 -22.48
CA GLU A 232 12.54 -1.16 -23.36
C GLU A 232 12.40 -2.68 -23.29
N MET A 233 12.33 -3.24 -22.07
CA MET A 233 12.12 -4.68 -21.86
C MET A 233 10.80 -5.14 -22.50
N LYS A 234 9.72 -4.39 -22.29
CA LYS A 234 8.40 -4.64 -22.88
C LYS A 234 8.48 -4.61 -24.41
N GLY A 235 9.09 -3.59 -25.00
CA GLY A 235 9.28 -3.47 -26.45
C GLY A 235 10.01 -4.69 -27.02
N ARG A 236 11.10 -5.11 -26.37
CA ARG A 236 11.89 -6.27 -26.78
C ARG A 236 11.10 -7.58 -26.71
N ILE A 237 10.27 -7.77 -25.69
CA ILE A 237 9.40 -8.97 -25.59
C ILE A 237 8.38 -8.97 -26.72
N THR A 238 7.74 -7.84 -27.00
CA THR A 238 6.76 -7.71 -28.10
C THR A 238 7.41 -7.99 -29.46
N GLU A 239 8.62 -7.47 -29.70
CA GLU A 239 9.38 -7.74 -30.92
C GLU A 239 9.72 -9.22 -31.07
N LEU A 240 10.20 -9.88 -30.01
CA LEU A 240 10.50 -11.32 -30.02
C LEU A 240 9.26 -12.17 -30.29
N MET A 241 8.10 -11.81 -29.72
CA MET A 241 6.83 -12.47 -30.01
C MET A 241 6.43 -12.29 -31.49
N ALA A 242 6.53 -11.07 -32.01
CA ALA A 242 6.21 -10.77 -33.41
C ALA A 242 7.17 -11.48 -34.39
N GLU A 243 8.45 -11.59 -34.06
CA GLU A 243 9.45 -12.32 -34.84
C GLU A 243 9.15 -13.82 -34.86
N ARG A 244 8.86 -14.43 -33.69
CA ARG A 244 8.45 -15.83 -33.59
C ARG A 244 7.25 -16.14 -34.49
N THR A 245 6.24 -15.27 -34.48
CA THR A 245 5.04 -15.44 -35.32
C THR A 245 5.35 -15.27 -36.82
N ARG A 246 6.27 -14.35 -37.19
CA ARG A 246 6.74 -14.20 -38.58
C ARG A 246 7.48 -15.45 -39.07
N VAL A 247 8.37 -16.00 -38.26
CA VAL A 247 9.10 -17.23 -38.60
C VAL A 247 8.15 -18.42 -38.77
N LEU A 248 7.19 -18.59 -37.84
CA LEU A 248 6.18 -19.64 -37.96
C LEU A 248 5.33 -19.47 -39.23
N ALA A 249 4.93 -18.23 -39.56
CA ALA A 249 4.19 -17.91 -40.78
C ALA A 249 4.95 -18.29 -42.06
N ALA A 250 6.26 -18.02 -42.12
CA ALA A 250 7.10 -18.40 -43.25
C ALA A 250 7.22 -19.93 -43.38
N ILE A 251 7.49 -20.63 -42.27
CA ILE A 251 7.58 -22.11 -42.26
C ILE A 251 6.26 -22.73 -42.73
N ALA A 252 5.14 -22.21 -42.27
CA ALA A 252 3.83 -22.72 -42.65
C ALA A 252 3.49 -22.44 -44.13
N HIS A 253 3.87 -21.28 -44.65
CA HIS A 253 3.71 -21.01 -46.08
C HIS A 253 4.44 -22.07 -46.93
N ASP A 254 5.68 -22.38 -46.58
CA ASP A 254 6.49 -23.36 -47.30
C ASP A 254 5.95 -24.78 -47.12
N MET A 255 5.55 -25.15 -45.90
CA MET A 255 4.90 -26.43 -45.60
C MET A 255 3.63 -26.63 -46.42
N ARG A 256 2.78 -25.60 -46.57
CA ARG A 256 1.58 -25.67 -47.42
C ARG A 256 1.94 -25.99 -48.87
N THR A 257 3.01 -25.38 -49.38
CA THR A 257 3.52 -25.66 -50.73
C THR A 257 3.98 -27.12 -50.88
N TYR A 258 4.69 -27.65 -49.87
CA TYR A 258 5.08 -29.07 -49.85
C TYR A 258 3.88 -30.02 -49.75
N ILE A 259 2.89 -29.71 -48.90
CA ILE A 259 1.66 -30.49 -48.73
C ILE A 259 0.89 -30.56 -50.06
N THR A 260 0.68 -29.43 -50.74
CA THR A 260 0.00 -29.39 -52.04
C THR A 260 0.75 -30.25 -53.07
N ARG A 261 2.08 -30.21 -53.09
CA ARG A 261 2.88 -31.03 -54.00
C ARG A 261 2.76 -32.52 -53.68
N ILE A 262 2.74 -32.90 -52.41
CA ILE A 262 2.55 -34.30 -51.99
C ILE A 262 1.13 -34.76 -52.33
N ARG A 263 0.11 -33.90 -52.17
CA ARG A 263 -1.28 -34.17 -52.54
C ARG A 263 -1.40 -34.50 -54.02
N LEU A 264 -0.82 -33.67 -54.89
CA LEU A 264 -0.78 -33.94 -56.33
C LEU A 264 -0.08 -35.27 -56.67
N ARG A 265 0.93 -35.68 -55.90
CA ARG A 265 1.59 -36.97 -56.08
C ARG A 265 0.75 -38.14 -55.57
N ALA A 266 0.00 -37.94 -54.49
CA ALA A 266 -0.89 -38.95 -53.92
C ALA A 266 -2.03 -39.31 -54.87
N GLU A 267 -2.46 -38.40 -55.75
CA GLU A 267 -3.45 -38.68 -56.79
C GLU A 267 -3.04 -39.82 -57.75
N PHE A 268 -1.73 -40.09 -57.89
CA PHE A 268 -1.17 -41.16 -58.72
C PHE A 268 -1.01 -42.50 -57.98
N ILE A 269 -1.53 -42.63 -56.76
CA ILE A 269 -1.57 -43.92 -56.06
C ILE A 269 -2.67 -44.79 -56.69
N ASP A 270 -2.29 -45.98 -57.19
CA ASP A 270 -3.20 -46.90 -57.88
C ASP A 270 -4.32 -47.45 -56.97
N ASP A 271 -3.99 -47.69 -55.70
CA ASP A 271 -4.95 -48.15 -54.68
C ASP A 271 -5.81 -46.97 -54.20
N ALA A 272 -7.09 -47.00 -54.53
CA ALA A 272 -8.06 -45.96 -54.17
C ALA A 272 -8.21 -45.77 -52.66
N GLU A 273 -8.10 -46.84 -51.86
CA GLU A 273 -8.19 -46.74 -50.40
C GLU A 273 -6.95 -46.04 -49.82
N GLN A 274 -5.77 -46.38 -50.34
CA GLN A 274 -4.52 -45.73 -49.93
C GLN A 274 -4.45 -44.27 -50.37
N ARG A 275 -4.95 -43.94 -51.56
CA ARG A 275 -5.09 -42.56 -52.03
C ARG A 275 -5.97 -41.74 -51.10
N GLU A 276 -7.14 -42.26 -50.72
CA GLU A 276 -8.07 -41.58 -49.81
C GLU A 276 -7.49 -41.41 -48.40
N ARG A 277 -6.72 -42.39 -47.91
CA ARG A 277 -5.99 -42.27 -46.63
C ARG A 277 -4.90 -41.19 -46.71
N ALA A 278 -4.10 -41.19 -47.76
CA ALA A 278 -3.05 -40.19 -47.97
C ALA A 278 -3.62 -38.76 -48.11
N ALA A 279 -4.74 -38.60 -48.81
CA ALA A 279 -5.43 -37.31 -48.93
C ALA A 279 -5.90 -36.80 -47.55
N ARG A 280 -6.50 -37.68 -46.73
CA ARG A 280 -6.93 -37.35 -45.37
C ARG A 280 -5.76 -36.96 -44.46
N ASP A 281 -4.65 -37.70 -44.50
CA ASP A 281 -3.46 -37.38 -43.70
C ASP A 281 -2.89 -36.00 -44.08
N LEU A 282 -2.88 -35.65 -45.37
CA LEU A 282 -2.43 -34.35 -45.86
C LEU A 282 -3.35 -33.20 -45.46
N ASP A 283 -4.67 -33.43 -45.50
CA ASP A 283 -5.67 -32.46 -45.03
C ASP A 283 -5.53 -32.25 -43.51
N GLU A 284 -5.26 -33.31 -42.74
CA GLU A 284 -4.98 -33.19 -41.31
C GLU A 284 -3.70 -32.39 -41.06
N MET A 285 -2.60 -32.68 -41.78
CA MET A 285 -1.36 -31.89 -41.68
C MET A 285 -1.58 -30.41 -42.00
N ALA A 286 -2.37 -30.10 -43.03
CA ALA A 286 -2.70 -28.72 -43.40
C ALA A 286 -3.52 -28.01 -42.30
N ALA A 287 -4.49 -28.72 -41.71
CA ALA A 287 -5.30 -28.20 -40.62
C ALA A 287 -4.45 -27.89 -39.37
N LEU A 288 -3.54 -28.80 -38.99
CA LEU A 288 -2.62 -28.61 -37.86
C LEU A 288 -1.69 -27.42 -38.05
N LEU A 289 -1.21 -27.22 -39.28
CA LEU A 289 -0.36 -26.11 -39.62
C LEU A 289 -1.09 -24.78 -39.47
N GLU A 290 -2.31 -24.67 -39.98
CA GLU A 290 -3.13 -23.46 -39.83
C GLU A 290 -3.46 -23.18 -38.36
N ASP A 291 -3.73 -24.24 -37.60
CA ASP A 291 -3.99 -24.20 -36.17
C ASP A 291 -2.81 -23.67 -35.34
N THR A 292 -1.58 -24.13 -35.63
CA THR A 292 -0.37 -23.63 -34.97
C THR A 292 -0.09 -22.17 -35.30
N LEU A 293 -0.33 -21.75 -36.55
CA LEU A 293 -0.23 -20.35 -36.95
C LEU A 293 -1.26 -19.48 -36.24
N LEU A 294 -2.50 -19.96 -36.13
CA LEU A 294 -3.55 -19.23 -35.46
C LEU A 294 -3.25 -19.05 -33.98
N LEU A 295 -2.71 -20.09 -33.32
CA LEU A 295 -2.25 -20.02 -31.94
C LEU A 295 -1.13 -18.98 -31.77
N ALA A 296 -0.11 -19.02 -32.63
CA ALA A 296 1.00 -18.06 -32.59
C ALA A 296 0.54 -16.61 -32.86
N ARG A 297 -0.44 -16.42 -33.75
CA ARG A 297 -1.06 -15.11 -34.00
C ARG A 297 -1.89 -14.64 -32.80
N ALA A 298 -2.62 -15.54 -32.14
CA ALA A 298 -3.41 -15.21 -30.96
C ALA A 298 -2.53 -14.82 -29.76
N GLU A 299 -1.38 -15.48 -29.58
CA GLU A 299 -0.37 -15.12 -28.58
C GLU A 299 0.28 -13.77 -28.88
N ALA A 300 0.67 -13.53 -30.15
CA ALA A 300 1.33 -12.28 -30.55
C ALA A 300 0.35 -11.09 -30.67
N SER A 301 -0.94 -11.34 -30.86
CA SER A 301 -1.94 -10.31 -31.10
C SER A 301 -3.26 -10.62 -30.39
N ARG A 302 -3.35 -10.23 -29.11
CA ARG A 302 -4.67 -10.02 -28.46
C ARG A 302 -5.44 -8.84 -29.07
N ALA A 303 -4.77 -8.02 -29.89
CA ALA A 303 -5.25 -6.80 -30.53
C ALA A 303 -5.69 -6.98 -32.00
N GLY A 304 -5.80 -8.21 -32.52
CA GLY A 304 -6.30 -8.41 -33.89
C GLY A 304 -7.73 -7.87 -34.02
N MET A 305 -7.93 -6.77 -34.78
CA MET A 305 -9.19 -6.09 -35.14
C MET A 305 -10.43 -6.57 -34.37
N ARG A 306 -10.41 -6.42 -33.04
CA ARG A 306 -11.61 -6.69 -32.24
C ARG A 306 -12.64 -5.66 -32.65
N ARG A 307 -13.82 -6.13 -33.02
CA ARG A 307 -14.93 -5.26 -33.43
C ARG A 307 -16.20 -5.74 -32.77
N SER A 308 -17.15 -4.82 -32.64
CA SER A 308 -18.50 -5.20 -32.25
C SER A 308 -19.05 -6.21 -33.26
N LEU A 309 -19.53 -7.35 -32.78
CA LEU A 309 -20.18 -8.39 -33.56
C LEU A 309 -21.32 -9.01 -32.76
N ASP A 310 -22.33 -9.50 -33.48
CA ASP A 310 -23.45 -10.22 -32.90
C ASP A 310 -23.15 -11.73 -32.85
N LEU A 311 -22.95 -12.27 -31.64
CA LEU A 311 -22.68 -13.69 -31.42
C LEU A 311 -23.82 -14.58 -31.91
N ALA A 312 -25.08 -14.13 -31.76
CA ALA A 312 -26.22 -14.90 -32.24
C ALA A 312 -26.16 -15.07 -33.78
N ALA A 313 -25.71 -14.03 -34.50
CA ALA A 313 -25.53 -14.10 -35.95
C ALA A 313 -24.35 -15.00 -36.37
N GLU A 314 -23.23 -15.00 -35.65
CA GLU A 314 -22.11 -15.93 -35.93
C GLU A 314 -22.50 -17.39 -35.64
N LEU A 315 -23.25 -17.65 -34.56
CA LEU A 315 -23.76 -18.98 -34.23
C LEU A 315 -24.71 -19.51 -35.31
N ARG A 316 -25.67 -18.68 -35.78
CA ARG A 316 -26.57 -19.04 -36.89
C ARG A 316 -25.78 -19.42 -38.13
N ARG A 317 -24.84 -18.57 -38.56
CA ARG A 317 -23.96 -18.84 -39.72
C ARG A 317 -23.20 -20.15 -39.57
N ALA A 318 -22.62 -20.41 -38.39
CA ALA A 318 -21.87 -21.64 -38.17
C ALA A 318 -22.77 -22.88 -38.28
N VAL A 319 -23.98 -22.84 -37.73
CA VAL A 319 -24.95 -23.93 -37.81
C VAL A 319 -25.44 -24.14 -39.24
N GLU A 320 -25.78 -23.07 -39.96
CA GLU A 320 -26.22 -23.11 -41.36
C GLU A 320 -25.19 -23.83 -42.25
N ILE A 321 -23.91 -23.47 -42.14
CA ILE A 321 -22.82 -24.10 -42.92
C ILE A 321 -22.74 -25.62 -42.68
N HIS A 322 -22.89 -26.06 -41.43
CA HIS A 322 -22.83 -27.50 -41.12
C HIS A 322 -24.09 -28.25 -41.54
N GLN A 323 -25.26 -27.62 -41.41
CA GLN A 323 -26.52 -28.20 -41.91
C GLN A 323 -26.51 -28.35 -43.43
N GLU A 324 -25.92 -27.41 -44.18
CA GLU A 324 -25.73 -27.52 -45.63
C GLU A 324 -24.81 -28.70 -46.02
N MET A 325 -23.87 -29.08 -45.14
CA MET A 325 -23.02 -30.27 -45.31
C MET A 325 -23.71 -31.58 -44.91
N GLY A 326 -24.93 -31.51 -44.36
CA GLY A 326 -25.70 -32.67 -43.89
C GLY A 326 -25.42 -33.07 -42.44
N ASP A 327 -24.69 -32.26 -41.68
CA ASP A 327 -24.36 -32.53 -40.28
C ASP A 327 -25.55 -32.26 -39.35
N ALA A 328 -25.70 -33.09 -38.32
CA ALA A 328 -26.75 -32.93 -37.30
C ALA A 328 -26.36 -31.88 -36.25
N VAL A 329 -26.47 -30.60 -36.61
CA VAL A 329 -26.20 -29.47 -35.72
C VAL A 329 -27.48 -28.68 -35.42
N VAL A 330 -27.76 -28.43 -34.15
CA VAL A 330 -28.96 -27.71 -33.69
C VAL A 330 -28.57 -26.45 -32.91
N LEU A 331 -29.29 -25.36 -33.16
CA LEU A 331 -29.09 -24.09 -32.46
C LEU A 331 -30.30 -23.74 -31.59
N SER A 332 -30.06 -23.42 -30.32
CA SER A 332 -31.06 -22.90 -29.37
C SER A 332 -30.65 -21.53 -28.85
N LEU A 333 -31.34 -20.49 -29.30
CA LEU A 333 -31.07 -19.11 -28.88
C LEU A 333 -32.09 -18.68 -27.82
N SER A 334 -31.62 -18.31 -26.62
CA SER A 334 -32.46 -17.66 -25.61
C SER A 334 -32.56 -16.14 -25.83
N VAL A 335 -31.70 -15.59 -26.70
CA VAL A 335 -31.61 -14.16 -27.03
C VAL A 335 -31.44 -13.97 -28.53
N GLU A 336 -32.08 -12.94 -29.10
CA GLU A 336 -32.04 -12.71 -30.55
C GLU A 336 -30.74 -12.06 -31.03
N ARG A 337 -30.13 -11.23 -30.19
CA ARG A 337 -28.88 -10.50 -30.43
C ARG A 337 -28.01 -10.55 -29.19
N ALA A 338 -26.71 -10.76 -29.39
CA ALA A 338 -25.71 -10.81 -28.33
C ALA A 338 -24.44 -10.07 -28.78
N SER A 339 -24.37 -8.77 -28.45
CA SER A 339 -23.25 -7.92 -28.85
C SER A 339 -22.01 -8.18 -27.99
N VAL A 340 -20.88 -8.43 -28.65
CA VAL A 340 -19.55 -8.64 -28.04
C VAL A 340 -18.49 -7.88 -28.84
N VAL A 341 -17.42 -7.45 -28.18
CA VAL A 341 -16.21 -6.95 -28.86
C VAL A 341 -15.19 -8.09 -28.91
N ALA A 342 -15.08 -8.74 -30.07
CA ALA A 342 -14.16 -9.86 -30.28
C ALA A 342 -13.60 -9.88 -31.71
N ALA A 343 -12.58 -10.70 -31.94
CA ALA A 343 -12.03 -10.97 -33.27
C ALA A 343 -12.92 -12.00 -34.00
N PRO A 344 -13.60 -11.66 -35.12
CA PRO A 344 -14.54 -12.56 -35.79
C PRO A 344 -13.93 -13.89 -36.25
N LEU A 345 -12.67 -13.86 -36.70
CA LEU A 345 -11.97 -15.07 -37.15
C LEU A 345 -11.70 -16.03 -35.99
N ALA A 346 -11.39 -15.51 -34.80
CA ALA A 346 -11.17 -16.30 -33.60
C ALA A 346 -12.47 -16.97 -33.12
N VAL A 347 -13.58 -16.24 -33.15
CA VAL A 347 -14.91 -16.79 -32.83
C VAL A 347 -15.28 -17.90 -33.81
N ARG A 348 -15.17 -17.65 -35.11
CA ARG A 348 -15.48 -18.66 -36.13
C ARG A 348 -14.64 -19.92 -35.99
N ARG A 349 -13.32 -19.80 -35.81
CA ARG A 349 -12.46 -20.99 -35.59
C ARG A 349 -12.85 -21.73 -34.32
N THR A 350 -13.17 -21.01 -33.25
CA THR A 350 -13.61 -21.63 -32.00
C THR A 350 -14.86 -22.48 -32.23
N LEU A 351 -15.86 -21.93 -32.93
CA LEU A 351 -17.09 -22.65 -33.25
C LEU A 351 -16.81 -23.87 -34.13
N THR A 352 -16.06 -23.72 -35.23
CA THR A 352 -15.69 -24.84 -36.11
C THR A 352 -14.97 -25.94 -35.35
N ASN A 353 -13.93 -25.61 -34.57
CA ASN A 353 -13.18 -26.62 -33.82
C ASN A 353 -14.04 -27.38 -32.79
N LEU A 354 -15.02 -26.72 -32.17
CA LEU A 354 -15.91 -27.37 -31.20
C LEU A 354 -17.01 -28.20 -31.87
N ILE A 355 -17.57 -27.73 -32.99
CA ILE A 355 -18.58 -28.47 -33.75
C ILE A 355 -17.95 -29.71 -34.37
N ASP A 356 -16.80 -29.57 -35.05
CA ASP A 356 -16.07 -30.68 -35.66
C ASP A 356 -15.66 -31.73 -34.62
N ASN A 357 -15.25 -31.27 -33.42
CA ASN A 357 -14.93 -32.18 -32.32
C ASN A 357 -16.17 -32.92 -31.79
N GLY A 358 -17.30 -32.23 -31.66
CA GLY A 358 -18.56 -32.83 -31.26
C GLY A 358 -19.08 -33.86 -32.26
N LEU A 359 -19.06 -33.55 -33.56
CA LEU A 359 -19.49 -34.45 -34.64
C LEU A 359 -18.56 -35.66 -34.84
N ARG A 360 -17.29 -35.54 -34.47
CA ARG A 360 -16.34 -36.65 -34.53
C ARG A 360 -16.59 -37.71 -33.45
N HIS A 361 -17.08 -37.29 -32.28
CA HIS A 361 -17.23 -38.15 -31.11
C HIS A 361 -18.69 -38.48 -30.78
N GLY A 362 -19.64 -37.71 -31.29
CA GLY A 362 -21.08 -37.91 -31.17
C GLY A 362 -21.77 -37.99 -32.52
N THR A 363 -23.10 -38.11 -32.51
CA THR A 363 -23.94 -38.07 -33.71
C THR A 363 -24.65 -36.73 -33.89
N GLN A 364 -24.76 -35.93 -32.82
CA GLN A 364 -25.42 -34.63 -32.85
C GLN A 364 -24.68 -33.61 -31.99
N VAL A 365 -24.62 -32.36 -32.46
CA VAL A 365 -24.12 -31.21 -31.69
C VAL A 365 -25.23 -30.19 -31.45
N VAL A 366 -25.39 -29.75 -30.21
CA VAL A 366 -26.35 -28.73 -29.80
C VAL A 366 -25.61 -27.52 -29.27
N LEU A 367 -25.84 -26.36 -29.90
CA LEU A 367 -25.33 -25.07 -29.47
C LEU A 367 -26.45 -24.29 -28.78
N SER A 368 -26.13 -23.64 -27.68
CA SER A 368 -27.06 -22.69 -27.05
C SER A 368 -26.38 -21.39 -26.64
N LEU A 369 -27.17 -20.31 -26.64
CA LEU A 369 -26.73 -18.97 -26.25
C LEU A 369 -27.71 -18.39 -25.23
N CYS A 370 -27.18 -17.94 -24.10
CA CYS A 370 -27.93 -17.25 -23.05
C CYS A 370 -27.09 -16.15 -22.39
N GLU A 371 -27.76 -15.25 -21.66
CA GLU A 371 -27.08 -14.29 -20.78
C GLU A 371 -26.82 -14.94 -19.41
N ASP A 372 -25.61 -14.78 -18.88
CA ASP A 372 -25.22 -15.24 -17.56
C ASP A 372 -24.42 -14.14 -16.83
N ARG A 373 -25.07 -13.48 -15.87
CA ARG A 373 -24.46 -12.47 -14.97
C ARG A 373 -23.70 -11.36 -15.72
N GLY A 374 -24.29 -10.80 -16.78
CA GLY A 374 -23.69 -9.73 -17.58
C GLY A 374 -22.61 -10.21 -18.57
N ARG A 375 -22.54 -11.52 -18.83
CA ARG A 375 -21.71 -12.14 -19.87
C ARG A 375 -22.61 -12.93 -20.82
N TRP A 376 -22.16 -13.11 -22.06
CA TRP A 376 -22.78 -14.04 -22.99
C TRP A 376 -22.19 -15.43 -22.79
N ARG A 377 -23.05 -16.41 -22.49
CA ARG A 377 -22.67 -17.81 -22.30
C ARG A 377 -23.08 -18.64 -23.51
N ILE A 378 -22.11 -19.27 -24.15
CA ILE A 378 -22.29 -20.22 -25.25
C ILE A 378 -22.02 -21.62 -24.71
N ASP A 379 -23.00 -22.49 -24.78
CA ASP A 379 -22.82 -23.91 -24.46
C ASP A 379 -22.84 -24.72 -25.75
N ILE A 380 -21.81 -25.53 -25.98
CA ILE A 380 -21.71 -26.47 -27.09
C ILE A 380 -21.66 -27.87 -26.50
N SER A 381 -22.63 -28.71 -26.86
CA SER A 381 -22.78 -30.05 -26.30
C SER A 381 -22.94 -31.11 -27.38
N ASP A 382 -22.34 -32.27 -27.15
CA ASP A 382 -22.53 -33.48 -27.98
C ASP A 382 -23.21 -34.61 -27.19
N ASP A 383 -23.55 -35.68 -27.91
CA ASP A 383 -24.12 -36.93 -27.41
C ASP A 383 -23.11 -38.10 -27.43
N GLY A 384 -21.82 -37.80 -27.48
CA GLY A 384 -20.75 -38.79 -27.50
C GLY A 384 -20.54 -39.52 -26.16
N PRO A 385 -19.50 -40.34 -26.02
CA PRO A 385 -19.23 -41.09 -24.78
C PRO A 385 -18.76 -40.22 -23.60
N GLY A 386 -18.48 -38.93 -23.82
CA GLY A 386 -17.87 -38.05 -22.82
C GLY A 386 -16.39 -38.36 -22.56
N ILE A 387 -15.80 -37.73 -21.53
CA ILE A 387 -14.37 -37.81 -21.21
C ILE A 387 -14.17 -38.35 -19.80
N ALA A 388 -13.20 -39.24 -19.58
CA ALA A 388 -12.93 -39.77 -18.25
C ALA A 388 -12.56 -38.64 -17.25
N ALA A 389 -13.06 -38.73 -16.01
CA ALA A 389 -12.96 -37.65 -15.00
C ALA A 389 -11.52 -37.26 -14.64
N ASP A 390 -10.59 -38.22 -14.71
CA ASP A 390 -9.15 -38.04 -14.51
C ASP A 390 -8.48 -37.21 -15.61
N LYS A 391 -9.07 -37.18 -16.82
CA LYS A 391 -8.52 -36.47 -17.99
C LYS A 391 -9.11 -35.08 -18.20
N LEU A 392 -10.26 -34.78 -17.57
CA LEU A 392 -10.95 -33.50 -17.66
C LEU A 392 -10.09 -32.29 -17.21
N SER A 393 -9.26 -32.46 -16.18
CA SER A 393 -8.42 -31.38 -15.64
C SER A 393 -7.24 -31.01 -16.57
N GLY A 394 -6.83 -31.91 -17.46
CA GLY A 394 -5.78 -31.69 -18.46
C GLY A 394 -6.29 -31.13 -19.80
N LEU A 395 -7.60 -31.01 -19.98
CA LEU A 395 -8.21 -30.55 -21.23
C LEU A 395 -7.84 -29.09 -21.53
N GLY A 396 -7.54 -28.83 -22.80
CA GLY A 396 -7.13 -27.51 -23.27
C GLY A 396 -5.67 -27.16 -22.99
N GLN A 397 -4.83 -28.13 -22.59
CA GLN A 397 -3.38 -28.01 -22.69
C GLN A 397 -2.91 -28.40 -24.10
N PRO A 398 -1.91 -27.71 -24.68
CA PRO A 398 -1.32 -28.12 -25.96
C PRO A 398 -0.83 -29.57 -25.88
N PHE A 399 -1.16 -30.37 -26.90
CA PHE A 399 -0.77 -31.79 -27.03
C PHE A 399 -1.35 -32.75 -25.97
N GLY A 400 -2.34 -32.32 -25.18
CA GLY A 400 -3.04 -33.20 -24.24
C GLY A 400 -3.96 -34.18 -24.96
N ARG A 401 -3.45 -35.35 -25.36
CA ARG A 401 -4.27 -36.45 -25.96
C ARG A 401 -4.84 -37.36 -24.88
N ILE A 402 -6.10 -37.77 -25.06
CA ILE A 402 -6.85 -38.64 -24.13
C ILE A 402 -6.45 -40.11 -24.30
N ASP A 403 -6.06 -40.59 -25.49
CA ASP A 403 -5.53 -41.95 -25.67
C ASP A 403 -4.81 -42.11 -27.05
N PRO A 404 -3.54 -42.54 -27.13
CA PRO A 404 -2.85 -42.76 -28.42
C PRO A 404 -3.22 -44.09 -29.12
N SER A 405 -4.06 -44.92 -28.48
CA SER A 405 -4.33 -46.30 -28.88
C SER A 405 -5.62 -46.48 -29.68
N ARG A 406 -6.64 -45.65 -29.43
CA ARG A 406 -8.02 -45.87 -29.88
C ARG A 406 -8.40 -45.23 -31.21
N ASP A 407 -7.68 -44.19 -31.66
CA ASP A 407 -8.08 -43.39 -32.84
C ASP A 407 -7.21 -43.61 -34.09
N ARG A 408 -6.26 -44.56 -34.08
CA ARG A 408 -5.45 -44.88 -35.28
C ARG A 408 -6.28 -45.44 -36.44
N SER A 409 -7.51 -45.86 -36.19
CA SER A 409 -8.43 -46.39 -37.20
C SER A 409 -9.40 -45.34 -37.75
N ALA A 410 -9.47 -44.14 -37.15
CA ALA A 410 -10.47 -43.13 -37.47
C ALA A 410 -9.91 -41.70 -37.43
N GLY A 411 -8.84 -41.42 -38.20
CA GLY A 411 -8.42 -40.05 -38.57
C GLY A 411 -8.38 -39.01 -37.43
N GLY A 412 -7.97 -39.41 -36.22
CA GLY A 412 -8.11 -38.62 -34.99
C GLY A 412 -7.12 -37.46 -34.90
N GLY A 413 -7.66 -36.23 -34.94
CA GLY A 413 -6.93 -34.96 -34.95
C GLY A 413 -5.86 -34.86 -33.87
N ALA A 414 -4.80 -34.07 -34.07
CA ALA A 414 -3.63 -34.04 -33.19
C ALA A 414 -3.84 -33.53 -31.75
N GLY A 415 -5.08 -33.38 -31.27
CA GLY A 415 -5.39 -32.97 -29.89
C GLY A 415 -5.11 -31.49 -29.61
N LEU A 416 -4.98 -30.66 -30.66
CA LEU A 416 -4.77 -29.23 -30.53
C LEU A 416 -6.06 -28.42 -30.48
N GLY A 417 -7.18 -28.95 -30.98
CA GLY A 417 -8.43 -28.21 -31.15
C GLY A 417 -8.92 -27.50 -29.88
N LEU A 418 -8.99 -28.23 -28.76
CA LEU A 418 -9.41 -27.65 -27.47
C LEU A 418 -8.39 -26.68 -26.87
N ALA A 419 -7.08 -26.91 -27.10
CA ALA A 419 -6.04 -25.99 -26.65
C ALA A 419 -6.11 -24.64 -27.41
N ILE A 420 -6.41 -24.71 -28.71
CA ILE A 420 -6.60 -23.54 -29.56
C ILE A 420 -7.86 -22.78 -29.15
N VAL A 421 -8.98 -23.49 -28.97
CA VAL A 421 -10.22 -22.89 -28.47
C VAL A 421 -9.94 -22.14 -27.16
N ARG A 422 -9.24 -22.76 -26.21
CA ARG A 422 -8.89 -22.12 -24.94
C ARG A 422 -8.02 -20.88 -25.13
N ALA A 423 -6.99 -20.95 -25.99
CA ALA A 423 -6.13 -19.81 -26.29
C ALA A 423 -6.89 -18.66 -26.97
N LEU A 424 -7.75 -18.96 -27.94
CA LEU A 424 -8.58 -17.98 -28.64
C LEU A 424 -9.56 -17.30 -27.71
N ILE A 425 -10.28 -18.06 -26.87
CA ILE A 425 -11.23 -17.50 -25.89
C ILE A 425 -10.51 -16.64 -24.85
N THR A 426 -9.37 -17.10 -24.33
CA THR A 426 -8.54 -16.31 -23.42
C THR A 426 -8.04 -15.03 -24.09
N ALA A 427 -7.69 -15.09 -25.37
CA ALA A 427 -7.29 -13.91 -26.15
C ALA A 427 -8.45 -12.92 -26.40
N GLN A 428 -9.71 -13.32 -26.19
CA GLN A 428 -10.90 -12.46 -26.23
C GLN A 428 -11.41 -12.05 -24.83
N ASP A 429 -10.60 -12.25 -23.79
CA ASP A 429 -10.97 -12.00 -22.38
C ASP A 429 -12.19 -12.80 -21.92
N GLY A 430 -12.40 -13.94 -22.57
CA GLY A 430 -13.42 -14.92 -22.19
C GLY A 430 -12.91 -15.99 -21.24
N GLU A 431 -13.86 -16.74 -20.71
CA GLU A 431 -13.65 -17.90 -19.85
C GLU A 431 -14.17 -19.15 -20.57
N ILE A 432 -13.54 -20.30 -20.32
CA ILE A 432 -13.98 -21.58 -20.88
C ILE A 432 -13.94 -22.67 -19.80
N ALA A 433 -14.96 -23.52 -19.79
CA ALA A 433 -15.06 -24.68 -18.93
C ALA A 433 -15.43 -25.92 -19.74
N PHE A 434 -14.96 -27.07 -19.25
CA PHE A 434 -15.18 -28.38 -19.84
C PHE A 434 -15.89 -29.25 -18.81
N ALA A 435 -16.97 -29.91 -19.19
CA ALA A 435 -17.74 -30.80 -18.32
C ALA A 435 -18.31 -31.99 -19.12
N ASN A 436 -18.60 -33.09 -18.44
CA ASN A 436 -19.47 -34.12 -19.02
C ASN A 436 -20.93 -33.81 -18.71
N ARG A 437 -21.82 -34.32 -19.55
CA ARG A 437 -23.27 -34.28 -19.31
C ARG A 437 -23.72 -35.49 -18.51
N ASP A 438 -24.78 -35.33 -17.72
CA ASP A 438 -25.34 -36.38 -16.87
C ASP A 438 -25.84 -37.62 -17.65
N LYS A 439 -26.23 -37.45 -18.91
CA LYS A 439 -26.77 -38.51 -19.78
C LYS A 439 -25.73 -39.08 -20.77
N GLY A 440 -24.45 -38.80 -20.57
CA GLY A 440 -23.42 -39.02 -21.59
C GLY A 440 -23.29 -37.81 -22.52
N GLY A 441 -22.11 -37.65 -23.11
CA GLY A 441 -21.74 -36.50 -23.93
C GLY A 441 -20.83 -35.50 -23.23
N PHE A 442 -20.21 -34.63 -24.01
CA PHE A 442 -19.33 -33.58 -23.55
C PHE A 442 -19.99 -32.21 -23.69
N LEU A 443 -19.68 -31.29 -22.78
CA LEU A 443 -20.18 -29.93 -22.72
C LEU A 443 -19.00 -28.96 -22.60
N VAL A 444 -18.95 -28.02 -23.52
CA VAL A 444 -18.04 -26.88 -23.49
C VAL A 444 -18.85 -25.61 -23.26
N SER A 445 -18.57 -24.92 -22.16
CA SER A 445 -19.19 -23.63 -21.83
C SER A 445 -18.17 -22.53 -22.02
N ILE A 446 -18.54 -21.50 -22.79
CA ILE A 446 -17.73 -20.31 -23.07
C ILE A 446 -18.47 -19.09 -22.55
N TRP A 447 -17.79 -18.22 -21.81
CA TRP A 447 -18.30 -16.92 -21.39
C TRP A 447 -17.51 -15.81 -22.06
N LEU A 448 -18.20 -14.88 -22.72
CA LEU A 448 -17.62 -13.67 -23.29
C LEU A 448 -18.23 -12.42 -22.63
N PRO A 449 -17.42 -11.37 -22.40
CA PRO A 449 -17.93 -10.13 -21.82
C PRO A 449 -18.95 -9.46 -22.77
N ALA A 450 -20.11 -9.08 -22.25
CA ALA A 450 -21.07 -8.32 -23.05
C ALA A 450 -20.48 -6.93 -23.37
N SER A 451 -20.65 -6.45 -24.61
CA SER A 451 -20.35 -5.06 -24.92
C SER A 451 -21.50 -4.19 -24.39
N LEU A 452 -21.19 -3.23 -23.52
CA LEU A 452 -22.13 -2.21 -23.04
C LEU A 452 -22.70 -1.37 -24.17
#